data_AF-A0A352SIH3-F1
#
_entry.id   AF-A0A352SIH3-F1
#
_cell.length_a   1.000
_cell.length_b   1.000
_cell.length_c   1.000
_cell.angle_alpha   90.00
_cell.angle_beta   90.00
_cell.angle_gamma   90.00
#
_symmetry.space_group_name_H-M   'P 1'
#
loop_
_entity.id
_entity.type
_entity.pdbx_description
1 polymer ?
#
loop_
_entity_poly.entity_id
_entity_poly.type
_entity_poly.pdbx_seq_one_letter_code
_entity_poly.pdbx_strand_id
1 'polypeptide(L)' 'MADTFYRPLTPQFRSEIMQSIDSNISELNTCQSNSLVNMQKTGYVALRNIINALPDGYLIPFERR' A
#
# COMPACT_ATOMS: atom_id res chain seq x y z
N MET A 1 18.59 -15.23 -11.28
CA MET A 1 18.16 -13.82 -11.39
C MET A 1 16.65 -13.82 -11.28
N ALA A 2 16.08 -13.09 -10.32
CA ALA A 2 14.63 -12.93 -10.24
C ALA A 2 14.16 -12.17 -11.48
N ASP A 3 13.22 -12.75 -12.22
CA ASP A 3 12.65 -12.12 -13.41
C ASP A 3 11.74 -10.98 -12.96
N THR A 4 12.20 -9.73 -13.20
CA THR A 4 11.48 -8.52 -12.80
C THR A 4 10.62 -8.06 -13.96
N PHE A 5 9.32 -7.88 -13.72
CA PHE A 5 8.39 -7.32 -14.70
C PHE A 5 7.67 -6.11 -14.12
N TYR A 6 7.26 -5.19 -14.98
CA TYR A 6 6.63 -3.94 -14.56
C TYR A 6 5.12 -4.00 -14.80
N ARG A 7 4.34 -3.53 -13.83
CA ARG A 7 2.90 -3.35 -13.97
C ARG A 7 2.56 -1.87 -13.79
N PRO A 8 1.75 -1.27 -14.68
CA PRO A 8 1.30 0.11 -14.50
C PRO A 8 0.35 0.23 -13.32
N LEU A 9 0.48 1.33 -12.56
CA LEU A 9 -0.48 1.75 -11.55
C LEU A 9 -1.74 2.29 -12.24
N THR A 10 -2.66 1.40 -12.56
CA THR A 10 -3.97 1.77 -13.10
C THR A 10 -4.88 2.29 -11.98
N PRO A 11 -5.96 3.04 -12.30
CA PRO A 11 -6.93 3.46 -11.29
C PRO A 11 -7.52 2.29 -10.50
N GLN A 12 -7.79 1.17 -11.17
CA GLN A 12 -8.25 -0.06 -10.53
C GLN A 12 -7.19 -0.61 -9.56
N PHE A 13 -5.94 -0.73 -10.02
CA PHE A 13 -4.88 -1.25 -9.18
C PHE A 13 -4.61 -0.33 -7.97
N ARG A 14 -4.66 0.99 -8.15
CA ARG A 14 -4.62 1.96 -7.06
C ARG A 14 -5.74 1.70 -6.05
N SER A 15 -6.98 1.53 -6.52
CA SER A 15 -8.13 1.24 -5.65
C SER A 15 -7.94 -0.04 -4.83
N GLU A 16 -7.40 -1.10 -5.43
CA GLU A 16 -7.12 -2.37 -4.73
C GLU A 16 -6.07 -2.19 -3.62
N ILE A 17 -5.02 -1.39 -3.87
CA ILE A 17 -4.04 -1.02 -2.85
C ILE A 17 -4.70 -0.21 -1.73
N MET A 18 -5.55 0.76 -2.06
CA MET A 18 -6.25 1.59 -1.06
C MET A 18 -7.14 0.75 -0.15
N GLN A 19 -7.92 -0.17 -0.73
CA GLN A 19 -8.78 -1.08 0.03
C GLN A 19 -7.97 -1.96 0.99
N SER A 20 -6.81 -2.46 0.53
CA SER A 20 -5.91 -3.26 1.37
C SER A 20 -5.34 -2.44 2.54
N ILE A 21 -4.96 -1.18 2.29
CA ILE A 21 -4.49 -0.25 3.34
C ILE A 21 -5.61 0.01 4.36
N ASP A 22 -6.83 0.31 3.90
CA ASP A 22 -7.97 0.59 4.78
C ASP A 22 -8.34 -0.64 5.63
N SER A 23 -8.27 -1.85 5.05
CA SER A 23 -8.45 -3.10 5.80
C SER A 23 -7.42 -3.24 6.92
N ASN A 24 -6.14 -3.04 6.63
CA ASN A 24 -5.07 -3.16 7.62
C ASN A 24 -5.20 -2.11 8.73
N ILE A 25 -5.58 -0.86 8.40
CA ILE A 25 -5.85 0.18 9.41
C ILE A 25 -7.04 -0.23 10.29
N SER A 26 -8.09 -0.78 9.70
CA SER A 26 -9.27 -1.27 10.44
C SER A 26 -8.88 -2.38 11.41
N GLU A 27 -8.06 -3.34 10.99
CA GLU A 27 -7.53 -4.39 11.88
C GLU A 27 -6.72 -3.79 13.04
N LEU A 28 -5.81 -2.84 12.74
CA LEU A 28 -5.02 -2.15 13.77
C LEU A 28 -5.88 -1.30 14.73
N ASN A 29 -7.09 -0.90 14.34
CA ASN A 29 -8.04 -0.24 15.24
C ASN A 29 -8.66 -1.20 16.26
N THR A 30 -8.65 -2.51 15.99
CA THR A 30 -9.10 -3.53 16.96
C THR A 30 -8.00 -3.91 17.96
N CYS A 31 -6.73 -3.64 17.64
CA CYS A 31 -5.60 -3.91 18.52
C CYS A 31 -5.52 -2.92 19.70
N GLN A 32 -4.93 -3.37 20.82
CA GLN A 32 -4.58 -2.47 21.92
C GLN A 32 -3.63 -1.37 21.43
N SER A 33 -3.93 -0.12 21.75
CA SER A 33 -3.09 1.01 21.36
C SER A 33 -1.72 0.92 22.08
N ASN A 34 -0.66 0.93 21.28
CA ASN A 34 0.73 1.00 21.72
C ASN A 34 1.58 1.67 20.63
N SER A 35 2.86 1.90 20.92
CA SER A 35 3.79 2.58 20.00
C SER A 35 3.91 1.87 18.65
N LEU A 36 3.95 0.53 18.64
CA LEU A 36 4.04 -0.26 17.41
C LEU A 36 2.77 -0.13 16.56
N VAL A 37 1.58 -0.26 17.17
CA VAL A 37 0.29 -0.14 16.50
C VAL A 37 0.12 1.26 15.91
N ASN A 38 0.46 2.30 16.67
CA ASN A 38 0.37 3.69 16.20
C ASN A 38 1.37 3.95 15.06
N MET A 39 2.60 3.44 15.16
CA MET A 39 3.60 3.54 14.09
C MET A 39 3.11 2.88 12.80
N GLN A 40 2.51 1.69 12.87
CA GLN A 40 1.98 1.01 11.70
C GLN A 40 0.84 1.79 11.04
N LYS A 41 -0.09 2.35 11.83
CA LYS A 41 -1.15 3.24 11.31
C LYS A 41 -0.57 4.45 10.58
N THR A 42 0.42 5.11 11.17
CA THR A 42 1.12 6.23 10.52
C THR A 42 1.80 5.80 9.21
N GLY A 43 2.46 4.64 9.20
CA GLY A 43 3.07 4.08 8.00
C GLY A 43 2.06 3.82 6.87
N TYR A 44 0.89 3.26 7.21
CA TYR A 44 -0.19 3.06 6.24
C TYR A 44 -0.75 4.37 5.68
N VAL A 45 -0.92 5.39 6.52
CA VAL A 45 -1.34 6.74 6.07
C VAL A 45 -0.28 7.35 5.15
N ALA A 46 1.00 7.22 5.47
CA ALA A 46 2.09 7.70 4.62
C ALA A 46 2.10 6.96 3.26
N LEU A 47 1.96 5.64 3.27
CA LEU A 47 1.89 4.83 2.04
C LEU A 47 0.70 5.23 1.17
N ARG A 48 -0.49 5.43 1.77
CA ARG A 48 -1.68 5.93 1.07
C ARG A 48 -1.39 7.23 0.33
N ASN A 49 -0.73 8.18 1.00
CA ASN A 49 -0.39 9.47 0.40
C ASN A 49 0.62 9.32 -0.74
N ILE A 50 1.63 8.46 -0.59
CA ILE A 50 2.62 8.19 -1.65
C ILE A 50 1.94 7.62 -2.89
N ILE A 51 1.13 6.56 -2.74
CA ILE A 51 0.47 5.91 -3.88
C ILE A 51 -0.53 6.84 -4.59
N ASN A 52 -1.21 7.73 -3.85
CA ASN A 52 -2.10 8.74 -4.45
C ASN A 52 -1.34 9.87 -5.15
N ALA A 53 -0.09 10.16 -4.76
CA ALA A 53 0.75 11.13 -5.42
C ALA A 53 1.39 10.61 -6.71
N LEU A 54 1.39 9.29 -6.93
CA LEU A 54 1.93 8.69 -8.16
C LEU A 54 0.96 8.90 -9.33
N PRO A 55 1.47 9.24 -10.53
CA PRO A 55 0.64 9.39 -11.71
C PRO A 55 0.05 8.06 -12.15
N ASP A 56 -1.10 8.11 -12.83
CA ASP A 56 -1.67 6.95 -13.49
C ASP A 56 -0.68 6.39 -14.51
N GLY A 57 -0.54 5.06 -14.54
CA GLY A 57 0.43 4.39 -15.41
C GLY A 57 1.86 4.31 -14.85
N TYR A 58 2.11 4.81 -13.63
CA TYR A 58 3.42 4.64 -12.97
C TYR A 58 3.82 3.16 -12.92
N LEU A 59 5.02 2.83 -13.42
CA LEU A 59 5.48 1.45 -13.53
C LEU A 59 6.02 0.95 -12.20
N ILE A 60 5.30 0.01 -11.58
CA ILE A 60 5.71 -0.64 -10.34
C ILE A 60 6.45 -1.93 -10.70
N PRO A 61 7.68 -2.15 -10.21
CA PRO A 61 8.41 -3.40 -10.41
C PRO A 61 7.82 -4.52 -9.56
N PHE A 62 7.66 -5.69 -10.16
CA PHE A 62 7.23 -6.93 -9.52
C PHE A 62 8.27 -8.02 -9.79
N GLU A 63 8.53 -8.84 -8.78
CA GLU A 63 9.34 -10.04 -8.93
C GLU A 63 8.42 -11.24 -9.21
N ARG A 64 8.74 -12.04 -10.23
CA ARG A 64 8.15 -13.38 -10.37
C ARG A 64 8.75 -14.30 -9.32
N ARG A 65 7.90 -14.83 -8.44
CA ARG A 65 8.25 -15.92 -7.51
C ARG A 65 7.79 -17.26 -8.06
#